data_AF-A0A6P7TWW7-F1
#
_entry.id   AF-A0A6P7TWW7-F1
#
_cell.length_a   1.000
_cell.length_b   1.000
_cell.length_c   1.000
_cell.angle_alpha   90.00
_cell.angle_beta   90.00
_cell.angle_gamma   90.00
#
_symmetry.space_group_name_H-M   'P 1'
#
loop_
_entity.id
_entity.type
_entity.pdbx_description
1 polymer ?
#
loop_
_entity_poly.entity_id
_entity_poly.type
_entity_poly.pdbx_seq_one_letter_code
_entity_poly.pdbx_strand_id
1 'polypeptide(L)'
;MNHPVIQSFEGKIKILSRITIKVQNPNQLATISKLSNYNKYDIVSILPLNDQVLEKLKMSVQRGVCVEICYSGAIRDPSQRVNILASSLSLVLAVSGKGIVFGSCAEKCFDVRSPLDVRNMAQIFRISKSKSKICISENPKQVLKHAFSRKTVLGVVIGVHSDQLDVWKRTKSYQYSLIEQDSPSDEHISQSKRLKIE
;
A
#
# COMPACT_ATOMS: atom_id res chain seq x y z
N MET A 1 -8.51 -26.64 -3.68
CA MET A 1 -7.85 -25.54 -4.41
C MET A 1 -6.70 -26.11 -5.24
N ASN A 2 -6.99 -26.90 -6.28
CA ASN A 2 -5.96 -27.62 -7.07
C ASN A 2 -5.80 -26.99 -8.47
N HIS A 3 -5.56 -25.68 -8.52
CA HIS A 3 -5.31 -25.00 -9.79
C HIS A 3 -3.78 -24.81 -9.96
N PRO A 4 -3.17 -25.16 -11.10
CA PRO A 4 -1.72 -25.13 -11.30
C PRO A 4 -1.08 -23.75 -10.97
N VAL A 5 -1.81 -22.67 -11.27
CA VAL A 5 -1.39 -21.30 -10.93
C VAL A 5 -1.36 -21.07 -9.42
N ILE A 6 -2.25 -21.67 -8.64
CA ILE A 6 -2.24 -21.49 -7.18
C ILE A 6 -1.05 -22.25 -6.56
N GLN A 7 -0.75 -23.45 -7.05
CA GLN A 7 0.41 -24.24 -6.64
C GLN A 7 1.74 -23.52 -6.94
N SER A 8 1.84 -22.80 -8.07
CA SER A 8 3.08 -22.08 -8.41
C SER A 8 3.40 -20.91 -7.47
N PHE A 9 2.41 -20.43 -6.71
CA PHE A 9 2.55 -19.40 -5.68
C PHE A 9 2.52 -19.93 -4.24
N GLU A 10 2.42 -21.25 -4.05
CA GLU A 10 2.45 -21.88 -2.74
C GLU A 10 3.79 -21.58 -2.04
N GLY A 11 3.73 -21.11 -0.79
CA GLY A 11 4.90 -20.63 -0.04
C GLY A 11 5.50 -19.30 -0.51
N LYS A 12 5.07 -18.73 -1.65
CA LYS A 12 5.60 -17.46 -2.19
C LYS A 12 4.72 -16.25 -1.86
N ILE A 13 3.41 -16.47 -1.69
CA ILE A 13 2.44 -15.43 -1.32
C ILE A 13 1.94 -15.68 0.10
N LYS A 14 2.01 -14.66 0.94
CA LYS A 14 1.43 -14.67 2.29
C LYS A 14 0.06 -13.99 2.25
N ILE A 15 -1.00 -14.77 2.46
CA ILE A 15 -2.37 -14.26 2.59
C ILE A 15 -2.59 -13.86 4.05
N LEU A 16 -3.13 -12.66 4.26
CA LEU A 16 -3.41 -12.11 5.58
C LEU A 16 -4.91 -11.83 5.73
N SER A 17 -5.41 -12.00 6.95
CA SER A 17 -6.78 -11.70 7.32
C SER A 17 -6.94 -10.23 7.72
N ARG A 18 -7.93 -9.55 7.14
CA ARG A 18 -8.27 -8.16 7.47
C ARG A 18 -9.74 -8.06 7.88
N ILE A 19 -10.01 -7.28 8.93
CA ILE A 19 -11.36 -6.83 9.27
C ILE A 19 -11.49 -5.32 9.12
N THR A 20 -12.65 -4.87 8.64
CA THR A 20 -13.02 -3.45 8.55
C THR A 20 -14.21 -3.18 9.47
N ILE A 21 -14.02 -2.30 10.45
CA ILE A 21 -15.03 -1.95 11.45
C ILE A 21 -15.60 -0.56 11.11
N LYS A 22 -16.92 -0.47 10.96
CA LYS A 22 -17.60 0.81 10.76
C LYS A 22 -17.72 1.54 12.08
N VAL A 23 -17.27 2.79 12.12
CA VAL A 23 -17.25 3.60 13.35
C VAL A 23 -18.02 4.89 13.09
N GLN A 24 -19.11 5.07 13.86
CA GLN A 24 -19.92 6.28 13.80
C GLN A 24 -19.59 7.24 14.94
N ASN A 25 -19.16 6.74 16.09
CA ASN A 25 -18.82 7.58 17.23
C ASN A 25 -17.35 7.35 17.61
N PRO A 26 -16.52 8.41 17.76
CA PRO A 26 -15.13 8.28 18.21
C PRO A 26 -14.94 7.50 19.52
N ASN A 27 -15.97 7.44 20.38
CA ASN A 27 -15.94 6.68 21.63
C ASN A 27 -15.85 5.17 21.41
N GLN A 28 -16.34 4.66 20.27
CA GLN A 28 -16.25 3.24 19.93
C GLN A 28 -14.80 2.79 19.72
N LEU A 29 -13.89 3.70 19.34
CA LEU A 29 -12.48 3.38 19.09
C LEU A 29 -11.77 2.78 20.31
N ALA A 30 -12.11 3.23 21.51
CA ALA A 30 -11.53 2.72 22.76
C ALA A 30 -12.02 1.30 23.11
N THR A 31 -13.18 0.91 22.61
CA THR A 31 -13.77 -0.42 22.84
C THR A 31 -13.25 -1.43 21.83
N ILE A 32 -12.89 -1.01 20.61
CA ILE A 32 -12.42 -1.91 19.54
C ILE A 32 -11.20 -2.75 19.99
N SER A 33 -10.25 -2.15 20.70
CA SER A 33 -9.05 -2.86 21.19
C SER A 33 -9.35 -3.89 22.28
N LYS A 34 -10.51 -3.78 22.94
CA LYS A 34 -10.96 -4.69 24.01
C LYS A 34 -11.80 -5.84 23.49
N LEU A 35 -12.18 -5.84 22.20
CA LEU A 35 -12.98 -6.90 21.63
C LEU A 35 -12.20 -8.22 21.63
N SER A 36 -12.85 -9.29 22.07
CA SER A 36 -12.26 -10.64 22.13
C SER A 36 -11.72 -11.14 20.79
N ASN A 37 -12.29 -10.66 19.67
CA ASN A 37 -11.89 -11.03 18.32
C ASN A 37 -10.80 -10.12 17.72
N TYR A 38 -10.37 -9.06 18.42
CA TYR A 38 -9.43 -8.07 17.90
C TYR A 38 -8.08 -8.67 17.47
N ASN A 39 -7.59 -9.67 18.23
CA ASN A 39 -6.32 -10.35 17.95
C ASN A 39 -6.44 -11.51 16.95
N LYS A 40 -7.67 -11.90 16.55
CA LYS A 40 -7.88 -13.00 15.59
C LYS A 40 -7.47 -12.59 14.17
N TYR A 41 -7.63 -11.32 13.81
CA TYR A 41 -7.29 -10.80 12.48
C TYR A 41 -5.86 -10.27 12.44
N ASP A 42 -5.19 -10.37 11.29
CA ASP A 42 -3.85 -9.80 11.08
C ASP A 42 -3.91 -8.28 10.99
N ILE A 43 -4.82 -7.74 10.18
CA ILE A 43 -4.99 -6.31 9.97
C ILE A 43 -6.37 -5.90 10.48
N VAL A 44 -6.41 -4.82 11.27
CA VAL A 44 -7.66 -4.18 11.67
C VAL A 44 -7.71 -2.81 11.02
N SER A 45 -8.83 -2.50 10.37
CA SER A 45 -9.07 -1.24 9.70
C SER A 45 -10.40 -0.65 10.14
N ILE A 46 -10.53 0.67 10.01
CA ILE A 46 -11.69 1.43 10.46
C ILE A 46 -12.26 2.17 9.25
N LEU A 47 -13.59 2.09 9.09
CA LEU A 47 -14.35 2.91 8.16
C LEU A 47 -15.07 4.00 8.96
N PRO A 48 -14.60 5.27 8.92
CA PRO A 48 -15.29 6.37 9.57
C PRO A 48 -16.61 6.66 8.85
N LEU A 49 -17.67 6.87 9.62
CA LEU A 49 -18.99 7.26 9.10
C LEU A 49 -19.32 8.74 9.37
N ASN A 50 -18.43 9.48 10.04
CA ASN A 50 -18.57 10.90 10.30
C ASN A 50 -17.21 11.63 10.35
N ASP A 51 -17.28 12.96 10.24
CA ASP A 51 -16.09 13.82 10.21
C ASP A 51 -15.37 13.90 11.57
N GLN A 52 -16.08 13.73 12.68
CA GLN A 52 -15.48 13.72 14.03
C GLN A 52 -14.44 12.61 14.20
N VAL A 53 -14.61 11.46 13.55
CA VAL A 53 -13.59 10.41 13.55
C VAL A 53 -12.39 10.81 12.69
N LEU A 54 -12.61 11.57 11.60
CA LEU A 54 -11.55 12.06 10.72
C LEU A 54 -10.68 13.15 11.37
N GLU A 55 -11.20 13.94 12.31
CA GLU A 55 -10.39 14.93 13.06
C GLU A 55 -9.22 14.29 13.81
N LYS A 56 -9.38 13.05 14.28
CA LYS A 56 -8.31 12.31 14.99
C LYS A 56 -7.26 11.71 14.07
N LEU A 57 -7.45 11.78 12.75
CA LEU A 57 -6.62 11.10 11.76
C LEU A 57 -5.16 11.52 11.81
N LYS A 58 -4.89 12.83 11.93
CA LYS A 58 -3.52 13.37 11.95
C LYS A 58 -2.70 12.82 13.12
N MET A 59 -3.29 12.77 14.31
CA MET A 59 -2.66 12.20 15.50
C MET A 59 -2.48 10.68 15.38
N SER A 60 -3.45 9.98 14.81
CA SER A 60 -3.33 8.54 14.55
C SER A 60 -2.19 8.22 13.58
N VAL A 61 -2.00 9.01 12.52
CA VAL A 61 -0.90 8.83 11.57
C VAL A 61 0.46 9.00 12.24
N GLN A 62 0.59 9.95 13.15
CA GLN A 62 1.83 10.11 13.94
C GLN A 62 2.14 8.89 14.81
N ARG A 63 1.11 8.14 15.23
CA ARG A 63 1.25 6.88 15.99
C ARG A 63 1.46 5.64 15.11
N GLY A 64 1.63 5.81 13.79
CA GLY A 64 1.87 4.70 12.86
C GLY A 64 0.60 4.02 12.35
N VAL A 65 -0.56 4.68 12.47
CA VAL A 65 -1.76 4.29 11.71
C VAL A 65 -1.61 4.77 10.27
N CYS A 66 -2.10 4.00 9.31
CA CYS A 66 -2.13 4.40 7.90
C CYS A 66 -3.56 4.58 7.39
N VAL A 67 -3.70 5.40 6.36
CA VAL A 67 -4.94 5.73 5.67
C VAL A 67 -4.96 5.05 4.31
N GLU A 68 -5.99 4.27 4.05
CA GLU A 68 -6.17 3.58 2.78
C GLU A 68 -6.98 4.41 1.78
N ILE A 69 -6.47 4.56 0.57
CA ILE A 69 -7.19 5.06 -0.59
C ILE A 69 -7.49 3.89 -1.51
N CYS A 70 -8.77 3.56 -1.67
CA CYS A 70 -9.25 2.54 -2.61
C CYS A 70 -9.41 3.14 -4.01
N TYR A 71 -8.64 2.67 -4.99
CA TYR A 71 -8.65 3.28 -6.33
C TYR A 71 -9.66 2.69 -7.31
N SER A 72 -10.12 1.45 -7.13
CA SER A 72 -10.92 0.77 -8.17
C SER A 72 -12.22 1.48 -8.51
N GLY A 73 -12.90 2.08 -7.52
CA GLY A 73 -14.10 2.89 -7.75
C GLY A 73 -13.87 4.10 -8.67
N ALA A 74 -12.69 4.72 -8.57
CA ALA A 74 -12.33 5.86 -9.42
C ALA A 74 -12.06 5.45 -10.88
N ILE A 75 -11.64 4.22 -11.12
CA ILE A 75 -11.44 3.69 -12.47
C ILE A 75 -12.81 3.43 -13.13
N ARG A 76 -13.68 2.72 -12.41
CA ARG A 76 -14.91 2.13 -12.95
C ARG A 76 -16.00 3.14 -13.30
N ASP A 77 -16.25 4.10 -12.40
CA ASP A 77 -17.43 4.97 -12.48
C ASP A 77 -17.02 6.45 -12.48
N PRO A 78 -17.25 7.19 -13.57
CA PRO A 78 -16.97 8.62 -13.64
C PRO A 78 -17.66 9.45 -12.54
N SER A 79 -18.85 9.07 -12.11
CA SER A 79 -19.60 9.77 -11.06
C SER A 79 -18.91 9.58 -9.69
N GLN A 80 -18.46 8.37 -9.39
CA GLN A 80 -17.69 8.09 -8.17
C GLN A 80 -16.27 8.64 -8.23
N ARG A 81 -15.69 8.73 -9.42
CA ARG A 81 -14.31 9.23 -9.64
C ARG A 81 -14.13 10.62 -9.05
N VAL A 82 -15.03 11.54 -9.34
CA VAL A 82 -14.93 12.92 -8.83
C VAL A 82 -14.97 12.92 -7.30
N ASN A 83 -15.89 12.17 -6.70
CA ASN A 83 -16.05 12.08 -5.25
C ASN A 83 -14.81 11.44 -4.59
N ILE A 84 -14.33 10.32 -5.12
CA ILE A 84 -13.14 9.63 -4.60
C ILE A 84 -11.90 10.52 -4.69
N LEU A 85 -11.71 11.24 -5.80
CA LEU A 85 -10.57 12.15 -5.96
C LEU A 85 -10.67 13.34 -5.00
N ALA A 86 -11.87 13.91 -4.82
CA ALA A 86 -12.10 14.99 -3.85
C ALA A 86 -11.85 14.52 -2.41
N SER A 87 -12.41 13.39 -2.00
CA SER A 87 -12.18 12.82 -0.67
C SER A 87 -10.71 12.46 -0.45
N SER A 88 -10.04 11.93 -1.48
CA SER A 88 -8.62 11.62 -1.42
C SER A 88 -7.77 12.88 -1.20
N LEU A 89 -8.09 13.98 -1.88
CA LEU A 89 -7.43 15.26 -1.65
C LEU A 89 -7.60 15.71 -0.18
N SER A 90 -8.82 15.65 0.37
CA SER A 90 -9.08 16.01 1.76
C SER A 90 -8.25 15.16 2.74
N LEU A 91 -8.17 13.84 2.52
CA LEU A 91 -7.34 12.95 3.33
C LEU A 91 -5.86 13.29 3.21
N VAL A 92 -5.35 13.49 1.99
CA VAL A 92 -3.96 13.85 1.72
C VAL A 92 -3.57 15.13 2.44
N LEU A 93 -4.43 16.14 2.40
CA LEU A 93 -4.20 17.41 3.11
C LEU A 93 -4.22 17.22 4.62
N ALA A 94 -5.21 16.49 5.16
CA ALA A 94 -5.36 16.25 6.60
C ALA A 94 -4.12 15.57 7.23
N VAL A 95 -3.48 14.65 6.50
CA VAL A 95 -2.29 13.91 6.97
C VAL A 95 -0.97 14.43 6.38
N SER A 96 -1.02 15.55 5.65
CA SER A 96 0.14 16.14 4.95
C SER A 96 0.87 15.14 4.02
N GLY A 97 0.11 14.22 3.43
CA GLY A 97 0.59 13.16 2.55
C GLY A 97 1.45 12.09 3.26
N LYS A 98 1.35 11.94 4.59
CA LYS A 98 2.04 10.89 5.36
C LYS A 98 1.11 9.72 5.66
N GLY A 99 1.67 8.52 5.75
CA GLY A 99 0.91 7.33 6.17
C GLY A 99 -0.21 6.92 5.21
N ILE A 100 -0.11 7.24 3.92
CA ILE A 100 -1.10 6.85 2.91
C ILE A 100 -0.72 5.51 2.29
N VAL A 101 -1.68 4.61 2.13
CA VAL A 101 -1.54 3.34 1.40
C VAL A 101 -2.59 3.26 0.30
N PHE A 102 -2.23 2.63 -0.81
CA PHE A 102 -3.19 2.36 -1.89
C PHE A 102 -3.70 0.93 -1.80
N GLY A 103 -5.02 0.77 -1.79
CA GLY A 103 -5.71 -0.49 -1.96
C GLY A 103 -6.46 -0.51 -3.29
N SER A 104 -6.60 -1.68 -3.91
CA SER A 104 -7.53 -1.82 -5.03
C SER A 104 -8.97 -1.77 -4.50
N CYS A 105 -9.27 -2.54 -3.45
CA CYS A 105 -10.64 -2.79 -2.99
C CYS A 105 -11.52 -3.29 -4.16
N ALA A 106 -10.89 -4.04 -5.08
CA ALA A 106 -11.48 -4.55 -6.30
C ALA A 106 -12.41 -5.73 -6.00
N GLU A 107 -13.62 -5.68 -6.55
CA GLU A 107 -14.56 -6.81 -6.57
C GLU A 107 -14.28 -7.75 -7.75
N LYS A 108 -13.72 -7.21 -8.84
CA LYS A 108 -13.42 -7.92 -10.08
C LYS A 108 -11.92 -7.89 -10.37
N CYS A 109 -11.41 -8.95 -11.00
CA CYS A 109 -9.99 -9.04 -11.37
C CYS A 109 -9.54 -7.89 -12.30
N PHE A 110 -10.42 -7.43 -13.18
CA PHE A 110 -10.16 -6.33 -14.12
C PHE A 110 -9.90 -4.97 -13.46
N ASP A 111 -10.20 -4.82 -12.17
CA ASP A 111 -10.00 -3.58 -11.43
C ASP A 111 -8.65 -3.54 -10.71
N VAL A 112 -7.89 -4.64 -10.72
CA VAL A 112 -6.54 -4.72 -10.14
C VAL A 112 -5.54 -4.11 -11.13
N ARG A 113 -4.56 -3.38 -10.62
CA ARG A 113 -3.49 -2.75 -11.40
C ARG A 113 -2.11 -3.18 -10.92
N SER A 114 -1.12 -3.12 -11.80
CA SER A 114 0.26 -3.41 -11.41
C SER A 114 0.76 -2.36 -10.40
N PRO A 115 1.71 -2.70 -9.51
CA PRO A 115 2.25 -1.74 -8.56
C PRO A 115 2.89 -0.49 -9.21
N LEU A 116 3.35 -0.61 -10.46
CA LEU A 116 3.89 0.52 -11.23
C LEU A 116 2.77 1.43 -11.74
N ASP A 117 1.67 0.86 -12.23
CA ASP A 117 0.51 1.63 -12.66
C ASP A 117 -0.12 2.39 -11.50
N VAL A 118 -0.24 1.74 -10.33
CA VAL A 118 -0.74 2.40 -9.11
C VAL A 118 0.18 3.56 -8.71
N ARG A 119 1.51 3.42 -8.89
CA ARG A 119 2.47 4.49 -8.59
C ARG A 119 2.28 5.70 -9.50
N ASN A 120 2.07 5.47 -10.79
CA ASN A 120 1.82 6.54 -11.76
C ASN A 120 0.47 7.20 -11.47
N MET A 121 -0.56 6.39 -11.20
CA MET A 121 -1.90 6.86 -10.88
C MET A 121 -1.97 7.64 -9.56
N ALA A 122 -1.11 7.34 -8.58
CA ALA A 122 -1.07 8.06 -7.31
C ALA A 122 -0.92 9.59 -7.47
N GLN A 123 -0.33 10.05 -8.57
CA GLN A 123 -0.22 11.48 -8.89
C GLN A 123 -1.59 12.13 -9.12
N ILE A 124 -2.55 11.39 -9.69
CA ILE A 124 -3.95 11.82 -9.88
C ILE A 124 -4.63 12.02 -8.51
N PHE A 125 -4.27 11.17 -7.55
CA PHE A 125 -4.70 11.26 -6.14
C PHE A 125 -3.89 12.28 -5.33
N ARG A 126 -3.24 13.25 -5.99
CA ARG A 126 -2.51 14.38 -5.37
C ARG A 126 -1.34 13.95 -4.49
N ILE A 127 -0.78 12.77 -4.75
CA ILE A 127 0.48 12.31 -4.15
C ILE A 127 1.64 12.75 -5.04
N SER A 128 2.69 13.33 -4.44
CA SER A 128 3.89 13.68 -5.19
C SER A 128 4.60 12.42 -5.71
N LYS A 129 5.30 12.52 -6.85
CA LYS A 129 6.08 11.42 -7.43
C LYS A 129 7.13 10.86 -6.45
N SER A 130 7.70 11.71 -5.60
CA SER A 130 8.63 11.30 -4.54
C SER A 130 7.97 10.43 -3.47
N LYS A 131 6.70 10.67 -3.14
CA LYS A 131 5.94 9.94 -2.12
C LYS A 131 5.17 8.74 -2.67
N SER A 132 4.91 8.67 -3.99
CA SER A 132 4.10 7.60 -4.58
C SER A 132 4.71 6.21 -4.37
N LYS A 133 6.03 6.07 -4.51
CA LYS A 133 6.74 4.82 -4.19
C LYS A 133 6.55 4.41 -2.74
N ILE A 134 6.67 5.36 -1.81
CA ILE A 134 6.55 5.12 -0.36
C ILE A 134 5.15 4.61 -0.01
N CYS A 135 4.10 5.14 -0.64
CA CYS A 135 2.71 4.72 -0.41
C CYS A 135 2.43 3.26 -0.83
N ILE A 136 3.25 2.70 -1.72
CA ILE A 136 3.06 1.35 -2.28
C ILE A 136 4.06 0.36 -1.66
N SER A 137 5.27 0.80 -1.31
CA SER A 137 6.32 -0.08 -0.78
C SER A 137 6.50 0.03 0.73
N GLU A 138 6.70 1.22 1.29
CA GLU A 138 7.14 1.38 2.68
C GLU A 138 5.98 1.49 3.67
N ASN A 139 4.94 2.27 3.37
CA ASN A 139 3.79 2.42 4.26
C ASN A 139 3.05 1.07 4.48
N PRO A 140 2.84 0.22 3.46
CA PRO A 140 2.28 -1.11 3.70
C PRO A 140 3.15 -1.98 4.61
N LYS A 141 4.49 -1.91 4.51
CA LYS A 141 5.38 -2.60 5.46
C LYS A 141 5.21 -2.08 6.89
N GLN A 142 5.01 -0.77 7.06
CA GLN A 142 4.70 -0.20 8.37
C GLN A 142 3.39 -0.75 8.92
N VAL A 143 2.33 -0.84 8.11
CA VAL A 143 1.05 -1.46 8.49
C VAL A 143 1.27 -2.90 8.95
N LEU A 144 2.05 -3.67 8.21
CA LEU A 144 2.36 -5.06 8.57
C LEU A 144 3.15 -5.14 9.88
N LYS A 145 4.18 -4.32 10.08
CA LYS A 145 4.94 -4.26 11.33
C LYS A 145 4.04 -3.93 12.52
N HIS A 146 3.17 -2.94 12.36
CA HIS A 146 2.20 -2.53 13.38
C HIS A 146 1.17 -3.64 13.65
N ALA A 147 0.76 -4.38 12.62
CA ALA A 147 -0.11 -5.53 12.75
C ALA A 147 0.53 -6.69 13.54
N PHE A 148 1.80 -6.99 13.27
CA PHE A 148 2.54 -8.01 14.00
C PHE A 148 2.78 -7.60 15.45
N SER A 149 3.25 -6.37 15.70
CA SER A 149 3.55 -5.92 17.07
C SER A 149 2.31 -5.90 17.97
N ARG A 150 1.12 -5.68 17.41
CA ARG A 150 -0.16 -5.73 18.13
C ARG A 150 -0.46 -7.11 18.75
N LYS A 151 0.00 -8.19 18.10
CA LYS A 151 -0.19 -9.58 18.58
C LYS A 151 0.87 -9.99 19.61
N THR A 152 1.89 -9.15 19.84
CA THR A 152 3.00 -9.42 20.75
C THR A 152 2.88 -8.62 22.05
N VAL A 153 3.46 -9.12 23.13
CA VAL A 153 3.49 -8.40 24.42
C VAL A 153 4.59 -7.34 24.38
N LEU A 154 4.27 -6.10 24.76
CA LEU A 154 5.21 -4.98 24.88
C LEU A 154 6.00 -4.61 23.60
N GLY A 155 5.51 -5.00 22.42
CA GLY A 155 6.17 -4.72 21.14
C GLY A 155 7.40 -5.59 20.87
N VAL A 156 7.61 -6.66 21.64
CA VAL A 156 8.69 -7.63 21.41
C VAL A 156 8.33 -8.53 20.24
N VAL A 157 9.01 -8.34 19.10
CA VAL A 157 8.88 -9.26 17.96
C VAL A 157 9.87 -10.40 18.14
N ILE A 158 9.37 -11.59 18.51
CA ILE A 158 10.19 -12.80 18.54
C ILE A 158 10.41 -13.25 17.09
N GLY A 159 11.60 -12.97 16.57
CA GLY A 159 12.04 -13.46 15.28
C GLY A 159 12.40 -14.93 15.39
N VAL A 160 11.48 -15.81 14.99
CA VAL A 160 11.86 -17.19 14.65
C VAL A 160 12.60 -17.12 13.32
N HIS A 161 13.84 -17.63 13.27
CA HIS A 161 14.58 -17.77 12.02
C HIS A 161 13.79 -18.73 11.14
N SER A 162 12.95 -18.18 10.26
CA SER A 162 12.32 -18.98 9.23
C SER A 162 13.14 -18.78 7.96
N ASP A 163 13.72 -19.87 7.48
CA ASP A 163 14.38 -19.99 6.17
C ASP A 163 13.42 -19.64 5.00
N GLN A 164 12.16 -19.33 5.32
CA GLN A 164 11.07 -18.89 4.45
C GLN A 164 11.07 -17.38 4.12
N LEU A 165 11.93 -16.55 4.75
CA LEU A 165 11.98 -15.09 4.50
C LEU A 165 12.81 -14.69 3.26
N ASP A 166 13.46 -15.64 2.59
CA ASP A 166 14.34 -15.36 1.44
C ASP A 166 13.60 -15.04 0.13
N VAL A 167 12.26 -15.11 0.10
CA VAL A 167 11.45 -14.77 -1.08
C VAL A 167 11.70 -13.31 -1.52
N TRP A 168 11.81 -12.37 -0.58
CA TRP A 168 12.04 -10.95 -0.89
C TRP A 168 13.49 -10.63 -1.28
N LYS A 169 14.46 -11.47 -0.87
CA LYS A 169 15.85 -11.32 -1.31
C LYS A 169 16.01 -11.75 -2.78
N ARG A 170 15.27 -12.77 -3.23
CA ARG A 170 15.25 -13.23 -4.63
C ARG A 170 14.67 -12.22 -5.62
N THR A 171 13.73 -11.37 -5.20
CA THR A 171 13.16 -10.36 -6.10
C THR A 171 14.16 -9.23 -6.41
N LYS A 172 15.08 -8.91 -5.48
CA LYS A 172 16.17 -7.94 -5.75
C LYS A 172 17.16 -8.46 -6.79
N SER A 173 17.48 -9.75 -6.78
CA SER A 173 18.41 -10.34 -7.77
C SER A 173 17.81 -10.39 -9.18
N TYR A 174 16.48 -10.57 -9.31
CA TYR A 174 15.80 -10.49 -10.61
C TYR A 174 15.71 -9.05 -11.15
N GLN A 175 15.56 -8.04 -10.29
CA GLN A 175 15.55 -6.64 -10.76
C GLN A 175 16.92 -6.15 -11.23
N TYR A 176 18.03 -6.67 -10.69
CA TYR A 176 19.38 -6.27 -11.15
C TYR A 176 19.76 -6.97 -12.46
N SER A 177 19.45 -8.26 -12.60
CA SER A 177 19.74 -9.05 -13.81
C SER A 177 18.95 -8.59 -15.05
N LEU A 178 17.73 -8.06 -14.88
CA LEU A 178 16.96 -7.47 -15.99
C LEU A 178 17.43 -6.07 -16.40
N ILE A 179 18.22 -5.38 -15.56
CA ILE A 179 18.76 -4.04 -15.88
C ILE A 179 20.12 -4.18 -16.60
N GLU A 180 20.91 -5.20 -16.27
CA GLU A 180 22.21 -5.45 -16.92
C GLU A 180 22.08 -6.01 -18.35
N GLN A 181 20.94 -6.60 -18.72
CA GLN A 181 20.73 -7.15 -20.07
C GLN A 181 20.30 -6.12 -21.14
N ASP A 182 19.85 -4.94 -20.72
CA ASP A 182 19.36 -3.87 -21.63
C ASP A 182 20.23 -2.60 -21.56
N SER A 183 21.45 -2.69 -21.02
CA SER A 183 22.42 -1.59 -21.11
C SER A 183 23.05 -1.60 -22.51
N PRO A 184 22.82 -0.57 -23.35
CA PRO A 184 23.55 -0.47 -24.62
C PRO A 184 25.05 -0.35 -24.29
N SER A 185 25.88 -1.19 -24.90
CA SER A 185 27.33 -1.05 -24.82
C SER A 185 27.73 0.35 -25.27
N ASP A 186 28.45 1.08 -24.41
CA ASP A 186 28.93 2.47 -24.59
C ASP A 186 29.94 2.67 -25.74
N GLU A 187 29.92 1.83 -26.78
CA GLU A 187 30.78 1.98 -27.97
C GLU A 187 30.09 2.69 -29.16
N HIS A 188 28.79 2.98 -29.08
CA HIS A 188 28.07 3.64 -30.19
C HIS A 188 27.73 5.13 -29.98
N ILE A 189 28.08 5.74 -28.85
CA ILE A 189 27.97 7.19 -28.64
C ILE A 189 29.28 7.88 -29.06
N SER A 190 29.61 7.79 -30.35
CA SER A 190 30.69 8.62 -30.94
C SER A 190 30.40 9.07 -32.37
N GLN A 191 29.16 8.91 -32.86
CA GLN A 191 28.78 9.41 -34.19
C GLN A 191 27.33 9.93 -34.21
N SER A 192 27.06 11.06 -33.56
CA SER A 192 26.04 11.97 -34.09
C SER A 192 26.53 13.41 -34.00
N LYS A 193 26.70 13.97 -35.19
CA LYS A 193 27.34 15.26 -35.46
C LYS A 193 26.52 16.39 -34.86
N ARG A 194 27.25 17.27 -34.19
CA ARG A 194 26.95 18.66 -33.89
C ARG A 194 26.49 19.38 -35.16
N LEU A 195 25.19 19.60 -35.34
CA LEU A 195 24.69 20.58 -36.30
C LEU A 195 24.76 21.95 -35.62
N LYS A 196 25.74 22.75 -36.05
CA LYS A 196 25.80 24.18 -35.77
C LYS A 196 24.67 24.84 -36.57
N ILE A 197 23.86 25.63 -35.88
CA ILE A 197 22.96 26.60 -36.51
C ILE A 197 23.80 27.86 -36.68
N GLU A 198 24.05 28.24 -37.94
CA GLU A 198 24.30 29.63 -38.34
C GLU A 198 22.96 30.35 -38.47
#